data_AF-A0AAV5UGY4-F1
#
_entry.id   AF-A0AAV5UGY4-F1
#
_cell.length_a   1.000
_cell.length_b   1.000
_cell.length_c   1.000
_cell.angle_alpha   90.00
_cell.angle_beta   90.00
_cell.angle_gamma   90.00
#
_symmetry.space_group_name_H-M   'P 1'
#
loop_
_entity.id
_entity.type
_entity.pdbx_description
1 polymer ?
#
loop_
_entity_poly.entity_id
_entity_poly.type
_entity_poly.pdbx_seq_one_letter_code
_entity_poly.pdbx_strand_id
1 'polypeptide(L)'
;DDDDDAPRCCIPFRFIVIFVGLICLVALQANITVINLAFVCMSEDASGLYNNNGTLINRFVYTPKEKGFIISAVAVGTFIGAIVFNWLHAKFGARWPFFSAGLVSAASTVAIPIMAEQSIQMLVIVRFVQ
;
A
#
# COMPACT_ATOMS: atom_id res chain seq x y z
N ASP A 1 28.45 -47.09 -5.22
CA ASP A 1 29.58 -46.60 -4.44
C ASP A 1 29.66 -45.07 -4.54
N ASP A 2 28.91 -44.24 -3.82
CA ASP A 2 27.84 -44.37 -2.84
C ASP A 2 27.23 -42.97 -2.68
N ASP A 3 25.89 -42.92 -2.63
CA ASP A 3 25.06 -42.01 -1.84
C ASP A 3 25.29 -40.48 -1.90
N ASP A 4 24.67 -39.84 -2.89
CA ASP A 4 24.15 -38.47 -2.76
C ASP A 4 22.61 -38.47 -2.96
N ASP A 5 21.95 -39.50 -2.43
CA ASP A 5 20.48 -39.58 -2.35
C ASP A 5 19.98 -38.89 -1.07
N ALA A 6 20.07 -37.56 -1.04
CA ALA A 6 19.21 -36.76 -0.18
C ALA A 6 17.88 -36.52 -0.92
N PRO A 7 16.72 -36.99 -0.42
CA PRO A 7 15.44 -36.73 -1.06
C PRO A 7 15.09 -35.25 -0.84
N ARG A 8 15.51 -34.37 -1.76
CA ARG A 8 14.90 -33.05 -1.89
C ARG A 8 13.48 -33.27 -2.38
N CYS A 9 12.58 -33.46 -1.42
CA CYS A 9 11.15 -33.54 -1.59
C CYS A 9 10.71 -32.47 -2.60
N CYS A 10 10.41 -32.92 -3.83
CA CYS A 10 10.18 -32.08 -4.99
C CYS A 10 8.84 -31.35 -4.87
N ILE A 11 8.78 -30.31 -4.05
CA ILE A 11 7.89 -29.19 -4.36
C ILE A 11 8.54 -28.56 -5.60
N PRO A 12 7.95 -28.62 -6.81
CA PRO A 12 8.57 -27.97 -7.95
C PRO A 12 8.71 -26.48 -7.62
N PHE A 13 9.92 -25.94 -7.83
CA PHE A 13 10.31 -24.55 -7.59
C PHE A 13 9.26 -23.53 -8.04
N ARG A 14 8.47 -23.88 -9.06
CA ARG A 14 7.31 -23.16 -9.55
C ARG A 14 6.24 -22.85 -8.49
N PHE A 15 5.91 -23.78 -7.58
CA PHE A 15 4.94 -23.50 -6.52
C PHE A 15 5.47 -22.53 -5.46
N ILE A 16 6.78 -22.57 -5.18
CA ILE A 16 7.40 -21.63 -4.25
C ILE A 16 7.27 -20.19 -4.78
N VAL A 17 7.57 -19.97 -6.07
CA VAL A 17 7.44 -18.65 -6.69
C VAL A 17 5.99 -18.17 -6.72
N ILE A 18 5.04 -19.06 -7.01
CA ILE A 18 3.61 -18.73 -6.98
C ILE A 18 3.17 -18.38 -5.55
N PHE A 19 3.58 -19.17 -4.55
CA PHE A 19 3.21 -18.97 -3.16
C PHE A 19 3.78 -17.65 -2.60
N VAL A 20 5.04 -17.36 -2.89
CA VAL A 20 5.67 -16.08 -2.52
C VAL A 20 5.01 -14.91 -3.25
N GLY A 21 4.68 -15.06 -4.53
CA GLY A 21 3.95 -14.04 -5.30
C GLY A 21 2.56 -13.77 -4.74
N LEU A 22 1.82 -14.81 -4.35
CA LEU A 22 0.52 -14.68 -3.69
C LEU A 22 0.64 -13.95 -2.35
N ILE A 23 1.60 -14.34 -1.51
CA ILE A 23 1.85 -13.65 -0.23
C ILE A 23 2.19 -12.18 -0.46
N CYS A 24 3.01 -11.86 -1.46
CA CYS A 24 3.37 -10.50 -1.81
C CYS A 24 2.13 -9.67 -2.22
N LEU A 25 1.29 -10.20 -3.11
CA LEU A 25 0.06 -9.51 -3.54
C LEU A 25 -0.91 -9.30 -2.38
N VAL A 26 -1.08 -10.30 -1.51
CA VAL A 26 -1.91 -10.19 -0.31
C VAL A 26 -1.36 -9.13 0.63
N ALA A 27 -0.04 -9.10 0.86
CA ALA A 27 0.59 -8.10 1.70
C ALA A 27 0.42 -6.67 1.14
N LEU A 28 0.56 -6.48 -0.18
CA LEU A 28 0.30 -5.20 -0.84
C LEU A 28 -1.14 -4.74 -0.64
N GLN A 29 -2.10 -5.63 -0.86
CA GLN A 29 -3.52 -5.30 -0.68
C GLN A 29 -3.86 -5.02 0.79
N ALA A 30 -3.23 -5.74 1.72
CA ALA A 30 -3.38 -5.50 3.15
C ALA A 30 -2.83 -4.13 3.53
N ASN A 31 -1.65 -3.74 3.02
CA ASN A 31 -1.05 -2.44 3.29
C ASN A 31 -1.96 -1.30 2.84
N ILE A 32 -2.51 -1.36 1.62
CA ILE A 32 -3.44 -0.32 1.13
C ILE A 32 -4.67 -0.23 2.04
N THR A 33 -5.24 -1.36 2.46
CA THR A 33 -6.45 -1.40 3.29
C THR A 33 -6.19 -0.89 4.72
N VAL A 34 -5.11 -1.32 5.36
CA VAL A 34 -4.73 -0.89 6.72
C VAL A 34 -4.57 0.61 6.78
N ILE A 35 -3.93 1.21 5.78
CA ILE A 35 -3.67 2.63 5.85
C ILE A 35 -4.92 3.46 5.47
N ASN A 36 -5.83 2.94 4.64
CA ASN A 36 -7.16 3.54 4.45
C ASN A 36 -7.94 3.58 5.76
N LEU A 37 -7.88 2.49 6.55
CA LEU A 37 -8.47 2.44 7.89
C LEU A 37 -7.79 3.45 8.84
N ALA A 38 -6.46 3.51 8.82
CA ALA A 38 -5.71 4.45 9.65
C ALA A 38 -6.13 5.91 9.39
N PHE A 39 -6.44 6.28 8.13
CA PHE A 39 -6.90 7.63 7.81
C PHE A 39 -8.30 7.92 8.34
N VAL A 40 -9.20 6.94 8.33
CA VAL A 40 -10.52 7.07 8.96
C VAL A 40 -10.35 7.24 10.47
N CYS A 41 -9.55 6.39 11.11
CA CYS A 41 -9.36 6.40 12.57
C CYS A 41 -8.61 7.64 13.09
N MET A 42 -7.54 8.10 12.42
CA MET A 42 -6.77 9.29 12.84
C MET A 42 -7.55 10.60 12.64
N SER A 43 -8.68 10.53 11.93
CA SER A 43 -9.54 11.68 11.68
C SER A 43 -10.56 11.96 12.79
N GLU A 44 -10.57 11.13 13.83
CA GLU A 44 -11.43 11.21 15.01
C GLU A 44 -10.65 11.55 16.29
N ASP A 45 -9.34 11.80 16.19
CA ASP A 45 -8.51 12.16 17.34
C ASP A 45 -8.89 13.54 17.88
N ALA A 46 -9.70 13.53 18.95
CA ALA A 46 -10.07 14.66 19.80
C ALA A 46 -8.89 15.27 20.59
N SER A 47 -7.66 15.17 20.06
CA SER A 47 -6.46 15.90 20.52
C SER A 47 -6.46 17.34 19.99
N GLY A 48 -7.65 17.91 19.81
CA GLY A 48 -7.85 19.24 19.29
C GLY A 48 -7.30 20.31 20.22
N LEU A 49 -6.76 21.38 19.64
CA LEU A 49 -6.48 22.58 20.41
C LEU A 49 -7.79 23.03 21.07
N TYR A 50 -7.73 23.41 22.34
CA TYR A 50 -8.85 24.12 22.94
C TYR A 50 -8.89 25.50 22.31
N ASN A 51 -9.96 25.80 21.56
CA ASN A 51 -10.20 27.18 21.17
C ASN A 51 -10.48 28.01 22.44
N ASN A 52 -10.24 29.31 22.42
CA ASN A 52 -10.53 30.22 23.55
C ASN A 52 -12.00 30.16 24.02
N ASN A 53 -12.90 29.58 23.21
CA ASN A 53 -14.32 29.37 23.52
C ASN A 53 -14.65 27.96 24.06
N GLY A 54 -13.65 27.15 24.38
CA GLY A 54 -13.83 25.81 24.95
C GLY A 54 -14.23 24.70 23.98
N THR A 55 -14.24 24.97 22.67
CA THR A 55 -14.51 23.97 21.63
C THR A 55 -13.24 23.23 21.23
N LEU A 56 -13.30 21.90 21.23
CA LEU A 56 -12.25 21.01 20.72
C LEU A 56 -12.20 21.12 19.19
N ILE A 57 -11.13 21.71 18.66
CA ILE A 57 -10.88 21.77 17.21
C ILE A 57 -9.80 20.75 16.82
N ASN A 58 -10.18 19.68 16.12
CA ASN A 58 -9.26 18.64 15.67
C ASN A 58 -8.08 19.23 14.88
N ARG A 59 -6.86 18.76 15.15
CA ARG A 59 -5.64 19.22 14.46
C ARG A 59 -5.66 18.92 12.95
N PHE A 60 -6.45 17.94 12.53
CA PHE A 60 -6.70 17.58 11.15
C PHE A 60 -8.19 17.79 10.81
N VAL A 61 -8.61 19.03 10.54
CA VAL A 61 -9.97 19.34 10.05
C VAL A 61 -10.07 18.95 8.58
N TYR A 62 -10.18 17.65 8.32
CA TYR A 62 -10.53 17.13 7.01
C TYR A 62 -12.05 17.04 6.89
N THR A 63 -12.62 17.65 5.86
CA THR A 63 -14.05 17.49 5.57
C THR A 63 -14.31 16.04 5.14
N PRO A 64 -15.46 15.43 5.49
CA PRO A 64 -15.81 14.05 5.09
C PRO A 64 -15.68 13.79 3.58
N LYS A 65 -15.92 14.81 2.75
CA LYS A 65 -15.77 14.75 1.29
C LYS A 65 -14.32 14.57 0.84
N GLU A 66 -13.36 15.19 1.53
CA GLU A 66 -11.93 15.09 1.20
C GLU A 66 -11.36 13.72 1.62
N LYS A 67 -11.82 13.18 2.75
CA LYS A 67 -11.46 11.83 3.21
C LYS A 67 -11.89 10.78 2.17
N GLY A 68 -13.13 10.89 1.68
CA GLY A 68 -13.65 10.00 0.64
C GLY A 68 -12.86 10.10 -0.67
N PHE A 69 -12.37 11.29 -1.02
CA PHE A 69 -11.54 11.49 -2.21
C PHE A 69 -10.16 10.82 -2.10
N ILE A 70 -9.53 10.87 -0.92
CA ILE A 70 -8.24 10.19 -0.68
C ILE A 70 -8.38 8.67 -0.81
N ILE A 71 -9.45 8.11 -0.25
CA ILE A 71 -9.71 6.66 -0.26
C ILE A 71 -10.08 6.20 -1.69
N SER A 72 -10.80 7.01 -2.46
CA SER A 72 -11.16 6.65 -3.84
C SER A 72 -9.97 6.78 -4.81
N ALA A 73 -9.04 7.71 -4.56
CA ALA A 73 -7.85 7.90 -5.38
C ALA A 73 -6.99 6.61 -5.47
N VAL A 74 -6.80 5.89 -4.36
CA VAL A 74 -6.03 4.64 -4.38
C VAL A 74 -6.76 3.53 -5.15
N ALA A 75 -8.10 3.47 -5.09
CA ALA A 75 -8.87 2.51 -5.88
C ALA A 75 -8.66 2.73 -7.39
N VAL A 76 -8.72 4.00 -7.83
CA VAL A 76 -8.44 4.36 -9.23
C VAL A 76 -6.99 4.04 -9.60
N GLY A 77 -6.05 4.31 -8.68
CA GLY A 77 -4.63 3.94 -8.82
C GLY A 77 -4.43 2.44 -9.02
N THR A 78 -5.07 1.58 -8.23
CA THR A 78 -5.00 0.12 -8.36
C THR A 78 -5.53 -0.35 -9.72
N PHE A 79 -6.63 0.24 -10.21
CA PHE A 79 -7.16 -0.12 -11.54
C PHE A 79 -6.17 0.20 -12.66
N ILE A 80 -5.61 1.42 -12.67
CA ILE A 80 -4.62 1.82 -13.67
C ILE A 80 -3.34 0.98 -13.51
N GLY A 81 -2.91 0.76 -12.28
CA GLY A 81 -1.77 -0.08 -11.92
C GLY A 81 -1.92 -1.51 -12.41
N ALA A 82 -3.11 -2.11 -12.34
CA ALA A 82 -3.38 -3.46 -12.85
C ALA A 82 -3.18 -3.55 -14.37
N ILE A 83 -3.60 -2.53 -15.13
CA ILE A 83 -3.40 -2.47 -16.58
C ILE A 83 -1.92 -2.38 -16.91
N VAL A 84 -1.20 -1.48 -16.23
CA VAL A 84 0.25 -1.30 -16.40
C VAL A 84 1.00 -2.57 -16.00
N PHE A 85 0.63 -3.20 -14.89
CA PHE A 85 1.24 -4.42 -14.38
C PHE A 85 1.05 -5.59 -15.34
N ASN A 86 -0.15 -5.74 -15.93
CA ASN A 86 -0.41 -6.78 -16.93
C ASN A 86 0.49 -6.60 -18.17
N TRP A 87 0.63 -5.36 -18.65
CA TRP A 87 1.54 -5.06 -19.76
C TRP A 87 3.01 -5.32 -19.40
N LEU A 88 3.43 -4.93 -18.19
CA LEU A 88 4.80 -5.15 -17.72
C LEU A 88 5.10 -6.65 -17.56
N HIS A 89 4.13 -7.42 -17.08
CA HIS A 89 4.21 -8.87 -16.93
C HIS A 89 4.41 -9.57 -18.27
N ALA A 90 3.69 -9.13 -19.31
CA ALA A 90 3.83 -9.68 -20.66
C ALA A 90 5.20 -9.41 -21.30
N LYS A 91 5.86 -8.30 -20.94
CA LYS A 91 7.12 -7.87 -21.58
C LYS A 91 8.40 -8.25 -20.81
N PHE A 92 8.36 -8.22 -19.47
CA PHE A 92 9.54 -8.40 -18.61
C PHE A 92 9.50 -9.68 -17.75
N GLY A 93 8.43 -10.48 -17.86
CA GLY A 93 8.20 -11.66 -17.03
C GLY A 93 7.88 -11.32 -15.57
N ALA A 94 7.60 -12.32 -14.73
CA ALA A 94 7.09 -12.12 -13.37
C ALA A 94 8.09 -11.54 -12.35
N ARG A 95 9.38 -11.79 -12.51
CA ARG A 95 10.37 -11.55 -11.43
C ARG A 95 10.55 -10.07 -11.07
N TRP A 96 10.73 -9.21 -12.06
CA TRP A 96 10.93 -7.77 -11.90
C TRP A 96 9.68 -6.99 -11.46
N PRO A 97 8.48 -7.21 -12.04
CA PRO A 97 7.28 -6.50 -11.63
C PRO A 97 6.94 -6.69 -10.15
N PHE A 98 7.01 -7.93 -9.63
CA PHE A 98 6.72 -8.19 -8.21
C PHE A 98 7.68 -7.44 -7.27
N PHE A 99 8.97 -7.41 -7.59
CA PHE A 99 9.96 -6.70 -6.77
C PHE A 99 9.74 -5.19 -6.81
N SER A 100 9.52 -4.62 -8.00
CA SER A 100 9.27 -3.19 -8.15
C SER A 100 7.99 -2.73 -7.47
N ALA A 101 6.90 -3.50 -7.57
CA ALA A 101 5.63 -3.19 -6.91
C ALA A 101 5.77 -3.23 -5.38
N GLY A 102 6.45 -4.25 -4.84
CA GLY A 102 6.77 -4.35 -3.42
C GLY A 102 7.57 -3.16 -2.91
N LEU A 103 8.62 -2.77 -3.64
CA LEU A 103 9.50 -1.66 -3.25
C LEU A 103 8.78 -0.31 -3.30
N VAL A 104 8.03 -0.04 -4.38
CA VAL A 104 7.24 1.19 -4.52
C VAL A 104 6.21 1.30 -3.40
N SER A 105 5.48 0.22 -3.10
CA SER A 105 4.49 0.23 -2.03
C SER A 105 5.12 0.46 -0.65
N ALA A 106 6.28 -0.15 -0.39
CA ALA A 106 7.02 0.07 0.85
C ALA A 106 7.51 1.53 0.98
N ALA A 107 8.10 2.08 -0.09
CA ALA A 107 8.57 3.46 -0.13
C ALA A 107 7.40 4.46 0.09
N SER A 108 6.27 4.24 -0.59
CA SER A 108 5.07 5.06 -0.39
C SER A 108 4.54 4.96 1.04
N THR A 109 4.53 3.76 1.65
CA THR A 109 4.08 3.56 3.03
C THR A 109 4.91 4.36 4.03
N VAL A 110 6.23 4.40 3.87
CA VAL A 110 7.13 5.18 4.73
C VAL A 110 6.96 6.68 4.48
N ALA A 111 6.68 7.09 3.24
CA ALA A 111 6.49 8.49 2.90
C ALA A 111 5.15 9.08 3.40
N ILE A 112 4.11 8.26 3.57
CA ILE A 112 2.77 8.71 4.00
C ILE A 112 2.76 9.49 5.32
N PRO A 113 3.33 9.02 6.44
CA PRO A 113 3.32 9.79 7.69
C PRO A 113 4.14 11.08 7.59
N ILE A 114 5.21 11.10 6.77
CA ILE A 114 6.05 12.29 6.55
C ILE A 114 5.28 13.34 5.76
N MET A 115 4.56 12.92 4.72
CA MET A 115 3.78 13.81 3.86
C MET A 115 2.47 14.27 4.50
N ALA A 116 1.96 13.55 5.51
CA ALA A 116 0.77 13.93 6.26
C ALA A 116 0.93 15.29 6.98
N GLU A 117 2.16 15.70 7.29
CA GLU A 117 2.44 16.99 7.94
C GLU A 117 2.62 18.15 6.95
N GLN A 118 2.95 17.88 5.68
CA GLN A 118 3.29 18.93 4.70
C GLN A 118 2.12 19.40 3.83
N SER A 119 1.31 18.49 3.27
CA SER A 119 0.17 18.87 2.42
C SER A 119 -0.72 17.68 2.03
N ILE A 120 -2.02 17.93 1.97
CA ILE A 120 -3.08 17.04 1.47
C ILE A 120 -2.77 16.53 0.05
N GLN A 121 -2.21 17.38 -0.82
CA GLN A 121 -2.02 17.06 -2.23
C GLN A 121 -0.86 16.07 -2.46
N MET A 122 0.25 16.24 -1.75
CA MET A 122 1.39 15.29 -1.83
C MET A 122 0.99 13.92 -1.28
N LEU A 123 0.18 13.89 -0.23
CA LEU A 123 -0.37 12.66 0.32
C LEU A 123 -1.24 11.92 -0.72
N VAL A 124 -2.12 12.62 -1.46
CA VAL A 124 -2.94 12.01 -2.52
C VAL A 124 -2.09 11.41 -3.64
N ILE A 125 -1.01 12.08 -4.04
CA ILE A 125 -0.12 11.60 -5.11
C ILE A 125 0.62 10.33 -4.68
N VAL A 126 1.20 10.33 -3.47
CA VAL A 126 1.91 9.15 -2.95
C VAL A 126 0.96 7.95 -2.81
N ARG A 127 -0.29 8.19 -2.43
CA ARG A 127 -1.34 7.18 -2.34
C ARG A 127 -1.77 6.60 -3.67
N PHE A 128 -1.85 7.44 -4.70
CA PHE A 128 -2.18 6.98 -6.04
C PHE A 128 -1.09 6.08 -6.63
N VAL A 129 0.17 6.31 -6.25
CA VAL A 129 1.34 5.54 -6.70
C VAL A 129 1.56 4.26 -5.90
N GLN A 130 1.07 4.20 -4.66
CA GLN A 130 1.22 3.07 -3.73
C GLN A 130 0.54 1.78 -4.21
#